data_AF-A0A7Y6Z386-F1
#
_entry.id   AF-A0A7Y6Z386-F1
#
_cell.length_a   1.000
_cell.length_b   1.000
_cell.length_c   1.000
_cell.angle_alpha   90.00
_cell.angle_beta   90.00
_cell.angle_gamma   90.00
#
_symmetry.space_group_name_H-M   'P 1'
#
loop_
_entity.id
_entity.type
_entity.pdbx_description
1 polymer ?
#
loop_
_entity_poly.entity_id
_entity_poly.type
_entity_poly.pdbx_seq_one_letter_code
_entity_poly.pdbx_strand_id
1 'polypeptide(L)'
;MPTTFSRTGALVALCAAILLGACKEEDNPLLDTFPGKLAAIDADTLGVTEAQVKPYAEILERLKRKCSDDESGISDTAVKARDIFRTRKGMEVSTLSVLRMIDEAIPEGVTLSCDEIVAAIITLS
;
A
#
# COMPACT_ATOMS: atom_id res chain seq x y z
N MET A 1 35.60 -37.93 -4.90
CA MET A 1 35.94 -36.79 -4.02
C MET A 1 36.60 -35.70 -4.87
N PRO A 2 36.34 -34.41 -4.58
CA PRO A 2 36.09 -33.40 -5.61
C PRO A 2 37.07 -32.20 -5.56
N THR A 3 37.26 -31.52 -6.69
CA THR A 3 37.79 -30.14 -6.83
C THR A 3 37.59 -29.76 -8.31
N THR A 4 36.97 -28.67 -8.77
CA THR A 4 36.62 -27.38 -8.17
C THR A 4 35.57 -26.70 -9.08
N PHE A 5 34.65 -25.99 -8.47
CA PHE A 5 33.57 -25.19 -9.07
C PHE A 5 34.16 -24.00 -9.85
N SER A 6 34.13 -24.03 -11.19
CA SER A 6 34.47 -22.88 -12.04
C SER A 6 33.21 -22.07 -12.30
N ARG A 7 33.06 -20.99 -11.52
CA ARG A 7 31.96 -20.03 -11.60
C ARG A 7 32.33 -18.93 -12.59
N THR A 8 32.00 -19.12 -13.87
CA THR A 8 32.01 -18.03 -14.86
C THR A 8 31.14 -18.39 -16.07
N GLY A 9 30.25 -17.46 -16.41
CA GLY A 9 29.91 -17.19 -17.81
C GLY A 9 28.70 -17.92 -18.39
N ALA A 10 27.61 -17.16 -18.53
CA ALA A 10 26.71 -17.16 -19.69
C ALA A 10 25.93 -18.46 -20.00
N LEU A 11 24.62 -18.44 -19.74
CA LEU A 11 23.67 -19.06 -20.68
C LEU A 11 22.29 -18.38 -20.62
N VAL A 12 22.08 -17.52 -21.63
CA VAL A 12 20.87 -17.42 -22.48
C VAL A 12 19.57 -17.05 -21.74
N ALA A 13 19.22 -15.76 -21.61
CA ALA A 13 18.65 -14.92 -22.68
C ALA A 13 17.58 -15.64 -23.51
N LEU A 14 16.38 -15.84 -22.94
CA LEU A 14 15.16 -16.09 -23.70
C LEU A 14 14.31 -14.80 -23.76
N CYS A 15 14.90 -13.72 -24.27
CA CYS A 15 14.13 -12.59 -24.78
C CYS A 15 13.62 -12.96 -26.17
N ALA A 16 12.51 -13.68 -26.23
CA ALA A 16 11.74 -13.83 -27.46
C ALA A 16 11.11 -12.47 -27.78
N ALA A 17 11.77 -11.73 -28.66
CA ALA A 17 11.33 -10.44 -29.14
C ALA A 17 9.96 -10.55 -29.85
N ILE A 18 8.93 -9.94 -29.25
CA ILE A 18 7.79 -9.40 -29.97
C ILE A 18 7.92 -7.88 -29.91
N LEU A 19 8.51 -7.34 -30.98
CA LEU A 19 8.23 -6.06 -31.64
C LEU A 19 7.80 -4.86 -30.77
N LEU A 20 8.71 -3.86 -30.69
CA LEU A 20 8.44 -2.46 -30.37
C LEU A 20 7.63 -2.17 -29.10
N GLY A 21 8.17 -2.58 -27.97
CA GLY A 21 7.93 -1.91 -26.71
C GLY A 21 9.20 -2.05 -25.92
N ALA A 22 10.01 -0.99 -25.86
CA ALA A 22 10.84 -0.83 -24.69
C ALA A 22 9.95 -1.16 -23.47
N CYS A 23 10.43 -1.98 -22.54
CA CYS A 23 9.89 -1.94 -21.17
C CYS A 23 10.22 -0.53 -20.65
N LYS A 24 9.52 0.46 -21.18
CA LYS A 24 9.40 1.77 -20.61
C LYS A 24 8.49 1.46 -19.44
N GLU A 25 9.12 1.20 -18.31
CA GLU A 25 8.49 1.45 -17.02
C GLU A 25 7.96 2.88 -17.17
N GLU A 26 6.68 2.97 -17.51
CA GLU A 26 6.05 4.25 -17.74
C GLU A 26 5.91 4.81 -16.33
N ASP A 27 6.84 5.69 -15.97
CA ASP A 27 6.85 6.34 -14.66
C ASP A 27 5.44 6.85 -14.39
N ASN A 28 4.76 6.24 -13.41
CA ASN A 28 3.45 6.68 -12.99
C ASN A 28 3.64 7.70 -11.86
N PRO A 29 3.54 9.02 -12.13
CA PRO A 29 3.83 10.05 -11.13
C PRO A 29 2.89 9.98 -9.93
N LEU A 30 1.74 9.30 -10.06
CA LEU A 30 0.84 9.09 -8.93
C LEU A 30 1.50 8.23 -7.84
N LEU A 31 2.43 7.34 -8.20
CA LEU A 31 3.17 6.52 -7.25
C LEU A 31 4.17 7.31 -6.40
N ASP A 32 4.42 8.59 -6.68
CA ASP A 32 5.22 9.45 -5.81
C ASP A 32 4.42 9.94 -4.59
N THR A 33 3.10 9.81 -4.63
CA THR A 33 2.18 10.25 -3.58
C THR A 33 1.75 9.09 -2.68
N PHE A 34 1.47 9.35 -1.40
CA PHE A 34 0.90 8.32 -0.51
C PHE A 34 -0.43 7.76 -1.02
N PRO A 35 -1.42 8.59 -1.46
CA PRO A 35 -2.65 8.08 -2.07
C PRO A 35 -2.42 7.11 -3.23
N GLY A 36 -1.47 7.43 -4.12
CA GLY A 36 -1.18 6.59 -5.28
C GLY A 36 -0.50 5.28 -4.91
N LYS A 37 0.44 5.31 -3.95
CA LYS A 37 1.04 4.08 -3.40
C LYS A 37 0.00 3.17 -2.76
N LEU A 38 -0.93 3.74 -1.98
CA LEU A 38 -2.00 2.95 -1.35
C LEU A 38 -2.96 2.33 -2.37
N ALA A 39 -3.36 3.10 -3.40
CA ALA A 39 -4.16 2.58 -4.49
C ALA A 39 -3.47 1.45 -5.24
N ALA A 40 -2.16 1.59 -5.49
CA ALA A 40 -1.33 0.59 -6.15
C ALA A 40 -1.21 -0.70 -5.31
N ILE A 41 -1.02 -0.54 -4.00
CA ILE A 41 -0.93 -1.63 -3.02
C ILE A 41 -2.25 -2.43 -2.94
N ASP A 42 -3.40 -1.78 -3.08
CA ASP A 42 -4.70 -2.47 -3.08
C ASP A 42 -5.06 -3.07 -4.44
N ALA A 43 -4.58 -2.48 -5.53
CA ALA A 43 -4.79 -2.98 -6.89
C ALA A 43 -3.72 -3.99 -7.36
N ASP A 44 -2.70 -4.25 -6.55
CA ASP A 44 -1.54 -5.12 -6.84
C ASP A 44 -0.89 -4.80 -8.20
N THR A 45 -0.65 -3.51 -8.45
CA THR A 45 -0.16 -3.01 -9.74
C THR A 45 0.69 -1.75 -9.58
N LEU A 46 1.60 -1.51 -10.53
CA LEU A 46 2.35 -0.25 -10.66
C LEU A 46 1.61 0.78 -11.54
N GLY A 47 0.45 0.42 -12.10
CA GLY A 47 -0.36 1.29 -12.93
C GLY A 47 -1.67 1.68 -12.25
N VAL A 48 -1.75 2.87 -11.67
CA VAL A 48 -2.97 3.47 -11.12
C VAL A 48 -3.40 4.71 -11.90
N THR A 49 -4.69 4.99 -11.89
CA THR A 49 -5.32 6.18 -12.47
C THR A 49 -5.74 7.17 -11.38
N GLU A 50 -5.90 8.44 -11.71
CA GLU A 50 -6.40 9.46 -10.76
C GLU A 50 -7.73 9.06 -10.12
N ALA A 51 -8.61 8.39 -10.88
CA ALA A 51 -9.90 7.90 -10.37
C ALA A 51 -9.73 6.83 -9.27
N GLN A 52 -8.71 5.98 -9.37
CA GLN A 52 -8.38 5.00 -8.34
C GLN A 52 -7.70 5.64 -7.13
N VAL A 53 -6.93 6.71 -7.34
CA VAL A 53 -6.18 7.41 -6.30
C VAL A 53 -7.05 8.36 -5.47
N LYS A 54 -8.03 9.00 -6.10
CA LYS A 54 -8.88 10.03 -5.49
C LYS A 54 -9.52 9.62 -4.15
N PRO A 55 -10.11 8.43 -3.98
CA PRO A 55 -10.69 8.02 -2.71
C PRO A 55 -9.69 7.99 -1.54
N TYR A 56 -8.43 7.64 -1.81
CA TYR A 56 -7.36 7.62 -0.80
C TYR A 56 -6.94 9.04 -0.43
N ALA A 57 -6.80 9.92 -1.43
CA ALA A 57 -6.47 11.33 -1.18
C ALA A 57 -7.54 12.00 -0.31
N GLU A 58 -8.82 11.80 -0.65
CA GLU A 58 -9.94 12.39 0.08
C GLU A 58 -10.00 11.94 1.54
N ILE A 59 -9.69 10.68 1.83
CA ILE A 59 -9.75 10.18 3.21
C ILE A 59 -8.50 10.54 4.01
N LEU A 60 -7.31 10.51 3.41
CA LEU A 60 -6.09 10.96 4.07
C LEU A 60 -6.19 12.44 4.45
N GLU A 61 -6.77 13.28 3.60
CA GLU A 61 -7.04 14.69 3.95
C GLU A 61 -7.97 14.85 5.16
N ARG A 62 -8.96 13.97 5.33
CA ARG A 62 -9.81 13.99 6.53
C ARG A 62 -9.05 13.50 7.76
N LEU A 63 -8.32 12.39 7.63
CA LEU A 63 -7.56 11.80 8.72
C LEU A 63 -6.44 12.71 9.21
N LYS A 64 -5.81 13.51 8.36
CA LYS A 64 -4.84 14.54 8.78
C LYS A 64 -5.38 15.54 9.80
N ARG A 65 -6.71 15.73 9.87
CA ARG A 65 -7.36 16.61 10.86
C ARG A 65 -7.76 15.88 12.14
N LYS A 66 -7.81 14.55 12.09
CA LYS A 66 -8.30 13.67 13.16
C LYS A 66 -7.19 12.88 13.84
N CYS A 67 -6.08 12.64 13.15
CA CYS A 67 -4.95 11.91 13.66
C CYS A 67 -3.81 12.86 14.03
N SER A 68 -3.12 12.52 15.14
CA SER A 68 -1.88 13.20 15.52
C SER A 68 -0.69 12.81 14.64
N ASP A 69 -0.81 11.70 13.92
CA ASP A 69 0.19 11.18 12.99
C ASP A 69 0.27 12.00 11.69
N ASP A 70 1.44 11.99 11.05
CA ASP A 70 1.59 12.52 9.71
C ASP A 70 1.00 11.55 8.65
N GLU A 71 0.91 12.03 7.41
CA GLU A 71 0.32 11.24 6.31
C GLU A 71 1.03 9.90 6.08
N SER A 72 2.34 9.85 6.30
CA SER A 72 3.13 8.64 6.18
C SER A 72 2.76 7.64 7.28
N GLY A 73 2.66 8.09 8.53
CA GLY A 73 2.28 7.27 9.67
C GLY A 73 0.88 6.70 9.52
N ILE A 74 -0.09 7.51 9.05
CA ILE A 74 -1.46 7.06 8.75
C ILE A 74 -1.44 5.97 7.67
N SER A 75 -0.70 6.21 6.58
CA SER A 75 -0.60 5.28 5.44
C SER A 75 0.03 3.95 5.84
N ASP A 76 1.17 3.98 6.54
CA ASP A 76 1.86 2.79 7.03
C ASP A 76 1.00 1.99 7.99
N THR A 77 0.31 2.66 8.90
CA THR A 77 -0.60 2.03 9.86
C THR A 77 -1.73 1.32 9.13
N ALA A 78 -2.31 1.95 8.11
CA ALA A 78 -3.40 1.35 7.34
C ALA A 78 -2.96 0.08 6.58
N VAL A 79 -1.78 0.08 5.96
CA VAL A 79 -1.23 -1.10 5.28
C VAL A 79 -0.94 -2.23 6.27
N LYS A 80 -0.33 -1.91 7.43
CA LYS A 80 -0.06 -2.91 8.49
C LYS A 80 -1.35 -3.52 9.02
N ALA A 81 -2.36 -2.70 9.27
CA ALA A 81 -3.66 -3.17 9.75
C ALA A 81 -4.33 -4.10 8.75
N ARG A 82 -4.33 -3.73 7.46
CA ARG A 82 -4.81 -4.58 6.36
C ARG A 82 -4.14 -5.95 6.39
N ASP A 83 -2.82 -5.97 6.51
CA ASP A 83 -2.07 -7.22 6.57
C ASP A 83 -2.38 -8.04 7.83
N ILE A 84 -2.64 -7.40 8.97
CA ILE A 84 -3.08 -8.09 10.20
C ILE A 84 -4.47 -8.69 10.03
N PHE A 85 -5.43 -7.96 9.47
CA PHE A 85 -6.77 -8.49 9.17
C PHE A 85 -6.69 -9.72 8.28
N ARG A 86 -5.92 -9.64 7.20
CA ARG A 86 -5.72 -10.76 6.28
C ARG A 86 -5.06 -11.95 6.96
N THR A 87 -3.90 -11.74 7.59
CA THR A 87 -3.05 -12.84 8.07
C THR A 87 -3.49 -13.43 9.40
N ARG A 88 -4.13 -12.64 10.28
CA ARG A 88 -4.50 -13.08 11.64
C ARG A 88 -5.99 -13.27 11.85
N LYS A 89 -6.84 -12.56 11.09
CA LYS A 89 -8.30 -12.67 11.21
C LYS A 89 -8.92 -13.42 10.03
N GLY A 90 -8.17 -13.69 8.96
CA GLY A 90 -8.71 -14.29 7.74
C GLY A 90 -9.71 -13.39 7.02
N MET A 91 -9.61 -12.07 7.23
CA MET A 91 -10.51 -11.07 6.67
C MET A 91 -9.82 -10.32 5.53
N GLU A 92 -10.36 -10.44 4.33
CA GLU A 92 -9.92 -9.64 3.18
C GLU A 92 -10.53 -8.24 3.27
N VAL A 93 -9.69 -7.27 3.64
CA VAL A 93 -10.02 -5.84 3.65
C VAL A 93 -9.02 -5.11 2.78
N SER A 94 -9.46 -4.05 2.11
CA SER A 94 -8.55 -3.14 1.40
C SER A 94 -7.96 -2.11 2.37
N THR A 95 -6.83 -1.52 2.00
CA THR A 95 -6.26 -0.38 2.75
C THR A 95 -7.24 0.79 2.80
N LEU A 96 -8.00 1.03 1.73
CA LEU A 96 -9.06 2.05 1.74
C LEU A 96 -10.13 1.77 2.80
N SER A 97 -10.54 0.52 2.96
CA SER A 97 -11.52 0.13 3.99
C SER A 97 -10.97 0.36 5.39
N VAL A 98 -9.70 0.06 5.63
CA VAL A 98 -9.05 0.35 6.92
C VAL A 98 -9.07 1.86 7.20
N LEU A 99 -8.68 2.70 6.24
CA LEU A 99 -8.71 4.15 6.40
C LEU A 99 -10.12 4.66 6.75
N ARG A 100 -11.17 4.07 6.18
CA ARG A 100 -12.57 4.38 6.50
C ARG A 100 -12.94 3.98 7.92
N MET A 101 -12.52 2.80 8.37
CA MET A 101 -12.73 2.37 9.76
C MET A 101 -12.08 3.34 10.76
N ILE A 102 -10.88 3.85 10.45
CA ILE A 102 -10.21 4.85 11.28
C ILE A 102 -11.01 6.17 11.30
N ASP A 103 -11.40 6.68 10.13
CA ASP A 103 -12.14 7.95 9.99
C ASP A 103 -13.48 7.91 10.72
N GLU A 104 -14.16 6.76 10.71
CA GLU A 104 -15.41 6.50 11.42
C GLU A 104 -15.23 6.32 12.94
N ALA A 105 -14.07 5.80 13.37
CA ALA A 105 -13.78 5.57 14.79
C ALA A 105 -13.40 6.85 15.55
N ILE A 106 -12.91 7.89 14.86
CA ILE A 106 -12.51 9.16 15.48
C ILE A 106 -13.63 10.21 15.32
N PRO A 107 -14.27 10.65 16.42
CA PRO A 107 -15.30 11.68 16.38
C PRO A 107 -14.76 13.02 15.86
N GLU A 108 -15.63 13.82 15.23
CA GLU A 108 -15.28 15.19 14.82
C GLU A 108 -14.86 16.04 16.02
N GLY A 109 -13.82 16.87 15.83
CA GLY A 109 -13.28 17.74 16.87
C GLY A 109 -12.39 17.05 17.91
N VAL A 110 -12.10 15.76 17.74
CA VAL A 110 -11.14 15.01 18.56
C VAL A 110 -9.92 14.65 17.72
N THR A 111 -8.74 14.76 18.31
CA THR A 111 -7.50 14.27 17.71
C THR A 111 -6.98 13.09 18.52
N LEU A 112 -6.78 11.94 17.87
CA LEU A 112 -6.31 10.69 18.50
C LEU A 112 -5.15 10.10 17.70
N SER A 113 -4.41 9.18 18.30
CA SER A 113 -3.36 8.46 17.61
C SER A 113 -3.98 7.41 16.67
N CYS A 114 -3.66 7.47 15.38
CA CYS A 114 -4.24 6.56 14.37
C CYS A 114 -3.82 5.11 14.65
N ASP A 115 -2.62 4.88 15.18
CA ASP A 115 -2.11 3.56 15.57
C ASP A 115 -2.87 2.95 16.76
N GLU A 116 -3.19 3.74 17.79
CA GLU A 116 -4.00 3.32 18.94
C GLU A 116 -5.43 2.95 18.50
N ILE A 117 -6.02 3.76 17.62
CA ILE A 117 -7.36 3.51 17.07
C ILE A 117 -7.37 2.23 16.26
N VAL A 118 -6.38 2.02 15.40
CA VAL A 118 -6.24 0.79 14.63
C VAL A 118 -6.04 -0.42 15.55
N ALA A 119 -5.22 -0.31 16.59
CA ALA A 119 -5.02 -1.38 17.55
C ALA A 119 -6.33 -1.75 18.26
N ALA A 120 -7.14 -0.76 18.64
CA ALA A 120 -8.47 -0.98 19.21
C ALA A 120 -9.40 -1.68 18.22
N ILE A 121 -9.48 -1.21 16.98
CA ILE A 121 -10.28 -1.82 15.90
C ILE A 121 -9.92 -3.29 15.69
N ILE A 122 -8.62 -3.61 15.57
CA ILE A 122 -8.12 -4.99 15.37
C ILE A 122 -8.43 -5.89 16.56
N THR A 123 -8.40 -5.34 17.77
CA THR A 123 -8.66 -6.10 19.00
C THR A 123 -10.13 -6.45 19.15
N LEU A 124 -11.03 -5.56 18.73
CA LEU A 124 -12.48 -5.70 18.85
C LEU A 124 -13.15 -6.46 17.69
N SER A 125 -12.44 -6.70 16.60
CA SER A 125 -12.89 -7.47 15.42
C SER A 125 -12.69 -8.97 15.58
#